data_AF-A0A9E4QRG0-F1
#
_entry.id   AF-A0A9E4QRG0-F1
#
_cell.length_a   1.000
_cell.length_b   1.000
_cell.length_c   1.000
_cell.angle_alpha   90.00
_cell.angle_beta   90.00
_cell.angle_gamma   90.00
#
_symmetry.space_group_name_H-M   'P 1'
#
loop_
_entity.id
_entity.type
_entity.pdbx_description
1 polymer ?
#
loop_
_entity_poly.entity_id
_entity_poly.type
_entity_poly.pdbx_seq_one_letter_code
_entity_poly.pdbx_strand_id
1 'polypeptide(L)'
;MADLAMLDRAFYSIMQRIINTGQAPHYTEMAAELGLPVEEGRQLLRDLMDTGIPCWFHPGTDYVVSFAPFHNLPTQYRITVDGEQKWFAQ
;
A
#
# COMPACT_ATOMS: atom_id res chain seq x y z
N MET A 1 9.62 -2.92 14.69
CA MET A 1 10.30 -3.61 13.58
C MET A 1 9.78 -5.02 13.49
N ALA A 2 8.77 -5.17 12.64
CA ALA A 2 8.32 -6.45 12.12
C ALA A 2 9.49 -7.22 11.47
N ASP A 3 9.40 -8.55 11.44
CA ASP A 3 10.36 -9.36 10.70
C ASP A 3 10.22 -9.15 9.18
N LEU A 4 11.29 -9.45 8.43
CA LEU A 4 11.34 -9.23 6.98
C LEU A 4 10.26 -10.02 6.23
N ALA A 5 9.93 -11.23 6.67
CA ALA A 5 8.90 -12.04 6.01
C ALA A 5 7.51 -11.42 6.18
N MET A 6 7.22 -10.79 7.32
CA MET A 6 5.98 -10.08 7.56
C MET A 6 5.92 -8.78 6.74
N LEU A 7 7.03 -8.06 6.60
CA LEU A 7 7.13 -6.89 5.74
C LEU A 7 6.89 -7.25 4.27
N ASP A 8 7.48 -8.35 3.78
CA ASP A 8 7.25 -8.85 2.42
C ASP A 8 5.79 -9.24 2.19
N ARG A 9 5.15 -9.88 3.18
CA ARG A 9 3.72 -10.21 3.11
C ARG A 9 2.85 -8.96 3.07
N ALA A 10 3.16 -7.93 3.87
CA ALA A 10 2.45 -6.66 3.85
C ALA A 10 2.61 -5.95 2.50
N PHE A 11 3.83 -5.88 1.98
CA PHE A 11 4.12 -5.32 0.66
C PHE A 11 3.31 -6.02 -0.43
N TYR A 12 3.33 -7.35 -0.43
CA TYR A 12 2.56 -8.16 -1.39
C TYR A 12 1.05 -7.91 -1.26
N SER A 13 0.49 -7.88 -0.05
CA SER A 13 -0.94 -7.60 0.19
C SER A 13 -1.35 -6.24 -0.38
N ILE A 14 -0.56 -5.19 -0.10
CA ILE A 14 -0.83 -3.84 -0.61
C ILE A 14 -0.76 -3.81 -2.13
N MET A 15 0.28 -4.41 -2.73
CA MET A 15 0.45 -4.45 -4.18
C MET A 15 -0.73 -5.16 -4.86
N GLN A 16 -1.13 -6.33 -4.34
CA GLN A 16 -2.28 -7.08 -4.84
C GLN A 16 -3.58 -6.29 -4.69
N ARG A 17 -3.79 -5.61 -3.55
CA ARG A 17 -4.95 -4.75 -3.34
C ARG A 17 -5.01 -3.67 -4.40
N ILE A 18 -3.92 -2.94 -4.63
CA ILE A 18 -3.86 -1.89 -5.65
C ILE A 18 -4.21 -2.47 -7.02
N ILE A 19 -3.57 -3.56 -7.45
CA ILE A 19 -3.83 -4.22 -8.74
C ILE A 19 -5.28 -4.68 -8.90
N ASN A 20 -5.92 -5.12 -7.82
CA ASN A 20 -7.29 -5.64 -7.90
C ASN A 20 -8.35 -4.52 -7.85
N THR A 21 -8.11 -3.46 -7.07
CA THR A 21 -9.16 -2.47 -6.74
C THR A 21 -8.93 -1.09 -7.34
N GLY A 22 -7.73 -0.78 -7.82
CA GLY A 22 -7.36 0.58 -8.23
C GLY A 22 -6.76 1.44 -7.12
N GLN A 23 -6.78 0.99 -5.86
CA GLN A 23 -6.46 1.83 -4.70
C GLN A 23 -5.69 1.06 -3.63
N ALA A 24 -4.77 1.74 -2.95
CA ALA A 24 -4.09 1.17 -1.79
C ALA A 24 -5.07 0.93 -0.61
N PRO A 25 -4.88 -0.12 0.20
CA PRO A 25 -5.74 -0.40 1.34
C PRO A 25 -5.53 0.61 2.47
N HIS A 26 -6.56 0.80 3.29
CA HIS A 26 -6.39 1.30 4.65
C HIS A 26 -5.76 0.22 5.54
N TYR A 27 -5.04 0.62 6.60
CA TYR A 27 -4.36 -0.34 7.47
C TYR A 27 -5.31 -1.36 8.13
N THR A 28 -6.58 -1.00 8.34
CA THR A 28 -7.60 -1.92 8.87
C THR A 28 -7.93 -3.05 7.89
N GLU A 29 -7.93 -2.77 6.58
CA GLU A 29 -8.19 -3.76 5.53
C GLU A 29 -6.98 -4.70 5.40
N MET A 30 -5.77 -4.13 5.42
CA MET A 30 -4.53 -4.91 5.43
C MET A 30 -4.43 -5.80 6.69
N ALA A 31 -4.79 -5.28 7.87
CA ALA A 31 -4.81 -6.05 9.11
C ALA A 31 -5.74 -7.26 9.00
N ALA A 32 -6.96 -7.04 8.48
CA ALA A 32 -7.93 -8.11 8.27
C ALA A 32 -7.42 -9.16 7.26
N GLU A 33 -6.81 -8.74 6.15
CA GLU A 33 -6.23 -9.64 5.13
C GLU A 33 -5.07 -10.49 5.69
N LEU A 34 -4.25 -9.92 6.58
CA LEU A 34 -3.11 -10.61 7.19
C LEU A 34 -3.47 -11.38 8.47
N GLY A 35 -4.72 -11.29 8.94
CA GLY A 35 -5.18 -11.93 10.19
C GLY A 35 -4.59 -11.30 11.45
N LEU A 36 -4.30 -10.00 11.40
CA LEU A 36 -3.66 -9.25 12.49
C LEU A 36 -4.70 -8.41 13.27
N PRO A 37 -4.47 -8.17 14.57
CA PRO A 37 -5.13 -7.09 15.29
C PRO A 37 -4.92 -5.75 14.57
N VAL A 38 -5.93 -4.87 14.63
CA VAL A 38 -5.92 -3.59 13.89
C VAL A 38 -4.69 -2.72 14.22
N GLU A 39 -4.32 -2.62 15.49
CA GLU A 39 -3.14 -1.83 15.90
C GLU A 39 -1.82 -2.45 15.42
N GLU A 40 -1.73 -3.79 15.38
CA GLU A 40 -0.56 -4.47 14.81
C GLU A 40 -0.46 -4.26 13.31
N GLY A 41 -1.58 -4.30 12.59
CA GLY A 41 -1.61 -3.97 11.16
C GLY A 41 -1.25 -2.50 10.88
N ARG A 42 -1.70 -1.58 11.75
CA ARG A 42 -1.30 -0.17 11.66
C ARG A 42 0.20 0.00 11.84
N GLN A 43 0.78 -0.63 12.87
CA GLN A 43 2.21 -0.56 13.12
C GLN A 43 3.01 -1.24 12.00
N LEU A 44 2.54 -2.37 11.47
CA LEU A 44 3.17 -3.06 10.35
C LEU A 44 3.22 -2.19 9.09
N LEU A 45 2.15 -1.45 8.79
CA LEU A 45 2.14 -0.53 7.66
C LEU A 45 3.20 0.57 7.84
N ARG A 46 3.30 1.16 9.03
CA ARG A 46 4.34 2.17 9.34
C ARG A 46 5.74 1.59 9.23
N ASP A 47 5.98 0.43 9.84
CA ASP A 47 7.27 -0.28 9.77
C ASP A 47 7.67 -0.55 8.31
N LEU A 48 6.72 -0.94 7.45
CA LEU A 48 6.96 -1.12 6.01
C LEU A 48 7.33 0.19 5.32
N MET A 49 6.63 1.28 5.61
CA MET A 49 6.90 2.57 4.98
C MET A 49 8.24 3.18 5.44
N ASP A 50 8.66 2.86 6.67
CA ASP A 50 9.95 3.27 7.23
C ASP A 50 11.14 2.44 6.69
N THR A 51 10.91 1.41 5.85
CA THR A 51 11.99 0.62 5.21
C THR A 51 12.80 1.41 4.18
N GLY A 52 12.32 2.58 3.75
CA GLY A 52 12.95 3.42 2.73
C GLY A 52 12.51 3.10 1.29
N ILE A 53 11.52 2.22 1.11
CA ILE A 53 10.85 2.08 -0.18
C ILE A 53 10.14 3.41 -0.55
N PRO A 54 10.07 3.78 -1.84
CA PRO A 54 9.40 5.00 -2.28
C PRO A 54 7.87 4.90 -2.13
N CYS A 55 7.40 5.18 -0.92
CA CYS A 55 6.01 5.22 -0.53
C CYS A 55 5.74 6.36 0.46
N TRP A 56 4.53 6.92 0.45
CA TRP A 56 4.15 8.04 1.29
C TRP A 56 2.72 7.93 1.78
N PHE A 57 2.51 8.36 3.03
CA PHE A 57 1.19 8.63 3.57
C PHE A 57 0.70 10.00 3.11
N HIS A 58 -0.61 10.17 2.97
CA HIS A 58 -1.21 11.48 2.90
C HIS A 58 -0.95 12.22 4.22
N PRO A 59 -0.48 13.50 4.20
CA PRO A 59 -0.14 14.25 5.40
C PRO A 59 -1.24 14.21 6.46
N GLY A 60 -0.84 13.91 7.71
CA GLY A 60 -1.74 13.88 8.87
C GLY A 60 -2.69 12.68 8.94
N THR A 61 -2.52 11.66 8.09
CA THR A 61 -3.38 10.47 8.08
C THR A 61 -2.55 9.18 7.95
N ASP A 62 -3.21 8.03 8.01
CA ASP A 62 -2.64 6.73 7.68
C ASP A 62 -3.07 6.24 6.28
N TYR A 63 -3.61 7.13 5.44
CA TYR A 63 -3.92 6.79 4.05
C TYR A 63 -2.65 6.75 3.23
N VAL A 64 -2.39 5.63 2.58
CA VAL A 64 -1.32 5.54 1.58
C VAL A 64 -1.71 6.41 0.39
N VAL A 65 -0.91 7.43 0.07
CA VAL A 65 -1.13 8.27 -1.13
C VAL A 65 -0.31 7.78 -2.32
N SER A 66 0.84 7.18 -2.04
CA SER A 66 1.83 6.81 -3.05
C SER A 66 2.54 5.53 -2.59
N PHE A 67 2.63 4.52 -3.47
CA PHE A 67 3.27 3.24 -3.20
C PHE A 67 3.81 2.67 -4.50
N ALA A 68 5.12 2.78 -4.72
CA ALA A 68 5.69 2.57 -6.05
C ALA A 68 5.36 1.19 -6.63
N PRO A 69 5.01 1.11 -7.93
CA PRO A 69 5.01 2.21 -8.92
C PRO A 69 3.73 3.07 -8.91
N PHE A 70 2.77 2.80 -8.04
CA PHE A 70 1.43 3.37 -8.08
C PHE A 70 1.27 4.66 -7.26
N HIS A 71 0.31 5.47 -7.70
CA HIS A 71 -0.14 6.69 -7.03
C HIS A 71 -1.68 6.67 -6.95
N ASN A 72 -2.23 6.91 -5.75
CA ASN A 72 -3.68 6.87 -5.52
C ASN A 72 -4.41 8.15 -5.99
N LEU A 73 -3.66 9.23 -6.23
CA LEU A 73 -4.20 10.44 -6.84
C LEU A 73 -3.84 10.48 -8.33
N PRO A 74 -4.69 11.07 -9.19
CA PRO A 74 -4.38 11.26 -10.60
C PRO A 74 -3.06 12.00 -10.83
N THR A 75 -2.21 11.44 -11.68
CA THR A 75 -1.02 12.09 -12.23
C THR A 75 -1.08 12.09 -13.76
N GLN A 76 -0.07 12.67 -14.41
CA GLN A 76 0.01 12.63 -15.88
C GLN A 76 0.38 11.23 -16.40
N TYR A 77 0.91 10.35 -15.54
CA TYR A 77 1.39 9.03 -15.89
C TYR A 77 0.30 7.99 -15.63
N ARG A 78 -0.45 7.59 -16.66
CA ARG A 78 -1.48 6.53 -16.54
C ARG A 78 -0.84 5.16 -16.70
N ILE A 79 -1.12 4.25 -15.77
CA ILE A 79 -0.68 2.85 -15.81
C ILE A 79 -1.87 1.95 -16.12
N THR A 80 -1.61 0.94 -16.96
CA THR A 80 -2.52 -0.18 -17.18
C THR A 80 -1.94 -1.46 -16.57
N VAL A 81 -2.81 -2.26 -15.94
CA VAL A 81 -2.49 -3.64 -15.55
C VAL A 81 -3.46 -4.55 -16.29
N ASP A 82 -2.94 -5.57 -16.97
CA ASP A 82 -3.72 -6.51 -17.79
C ASP A 82 -4.69 -5.84 -18.80
N GLY A 83 -4.29 -4.68 -19.33
CA GLY A 83 -5.08 -3.90 -20.29
C GLY A 83 -6.14 -2.98 -19.68
N GLU A 84 -6.37 -3.04 -18.36
CA GLU A 84 -7.28 -2.13 -17.66
C GLU A 84 -6.56 -0.88 -17.19
N GLN A 85 -7.14 0.31 -17.42
CA GLN A 85 -6.59 1.58 -16.93
C GLN A 85 -7.37 2.04 -15.69
N LYS A 86 -6.80 1.80 -14.51
CA LYS A 86 -7.32 2.33 -13.23
C LYS A 86 -6.30 3.20 -12.48
N TRP A 87 -5.01 3.05 -12.80
CA TRP A 87 -3.92 3.51 -11.95
C TRP A 87 -3.11 4.66 -12.55
N PHE A 88 -2.37 5.32 -11.68
CA PHE A 88 -1.39 6.34 -12.01
C PHE A 88 -0.01 5.98 -11.45
N ALA A 89 1.05 6.50 -12.06
CA ALA A 89 2.41 6.42 -11.55
C ALA A 89 2.75 7.65 -10.68
N GLN A 90 3.80 7.54 -9.87
CA GLN A 90 4.38 8.66 -9.11
C GLN A 90 5.06 9.70 -10.01
#